data_AF-A0A6U4YQJ4-F1
#
_entry.id   AF-A0A6U4YQJ4-F1
#
_cell.length_a   1.000
_cell.length_b   1.000
_cell.length_c   1.000
_cell.angle_alpha   90.00
_cell.angle_beta   90.00
_cell.angle_gamma   90.00
#
_symmetry.space_group_name_H-M   'P 1'
#
loop_
_entity.id
_entity.type
_entity.pdbx_description
1 polymer ?
#
loop_
_entity_poly.entity_id
_entity_poly.type
_entity_poly.pdbx_seq_one_letter_code
_entity_poly.pdbx_strand_id
1 'polypeptide(L)'
;KVTVSVLYWRGMVLHVYHAEIEGKAFTTEIEIENPDDPQSFASAVRAHIDETSDSIFEHVRPLKCQSCVKRDATTLLHHPMLFADVEPPRVEDILSPVCGLAQCTQAASGEIEMALAQKHALSGLAPQVGDFLLQCDNCSKVATAESPLMQCSRCKSARYCCGACQKAHWPKHKAACRTKV
;
A
#
# COMPACT_ATOMS: atom_id res chain seq x y z
N LYS A 1 33.58 5.22 18.93
CA LYS A 1 32.48 6.20 18.84
C LYS A 1 32.36 6.59 17.37
N VAL A 2 31.63 5.80 16.59
CA VAL A 2 31.37 6.13 15.19
C VAL A 2 30.21 7.10 15.22
N THR A 3 30.51 8.37 14.97
CA THR A 3 29.50 9.41 14.86
C THR A 3 28.68 9.10 13.60
N VAL A 4 27.43 8.69 13.79
CA VAL A 4 26.45 8.48 12.71
C VAL A 4 26.07 9.88 12.19
N SER A 5 26.95 10.46 11.37
CA SER A 5 26.81 11.81 10.83
C SER A 5 26.75 11.81 9.30
N VAL A 6 26.67 10.64 8.67
CA VAL A 6 26.94 10.47 7.23
C VAL A 6 25.67 10.38 6.37
N LEU A 7 24.48 10.14 6.93
CA LEU A 7 23.27 9.87 6.13
C LEU A 7 22.37 11.09 5.83
N TYR A 8 22.56 12.22 6.51
CA TYR A 8 21.72 13.42 6.30
C TYR A 8 22.21 14.37 5.19
N TRP A 9 23.17 13.97 4.34
CA TRP A 9 23.89 14.93 3.49
C TRP A 9 23.37 15.10 2.05
N ARG A 10 22.16 14.62 1.72
CA ARG A 10 21.47 14.89 0.43
C ARG A 10 19.92 14.89 0.46
N GLY A 11 19.28 14.81 1.64
CA GLY A 11 17.80 14.68 1.70
C GLY A 11 17.29 13.28 1.29
N MET A 12 18.17 12.27 1.30
CA MET A 12 17.83 10.86 1.08
C MET A 12 17.82 10.13 2.42
N VAL A 13 16.79 9.34 2.70
CA VAL A 13 16.71 8.51 3.91
C VAL A 13 16.52 7.05 3.51
N LEU A 14 17.41 6.21 4.04
CA LEU A 14 17.35 4.76 3.89
C LEU A 14 16.23 4.23 4.77
N HIS A 15 15.26 3.54 4.18
CA HIS A 15 14.26 2.80 4.94
C HIS A 15 14.48 1.30 4.77
N VAL A 16 14.14 0.53 5.79
CA VAL A 16 14.09 -0.92 5.71
C VAL A 16 12.70 -1.34 5.27
N TYR A 17 12.58 -1.96 4.11
CA TYR A 17 11.35 -2.65 3.69
C TYR A 17 11.35 -4.06 4.26
N HIS A 18 10.26 -4.44 4.90
CA HIS A 18 10.07 -5.76 5.49
C HIS A 18 8.69 -6.32 5.11
N ALA A 19 8.67 -7.48 4.47
CA ALA A 19 7.45 -8.23 4.18
C ALA A 19 7.58 -9.66 4.67
N GLU A 20 6.49 -10.26 5.13
CA GLU A 20 6.47 -11.67 5.55
C GLU A 20 5.25 -12.38 4.96
N ILE A 21 5.46 -13.58 4.43
CA ILE A 21 4.38 -14.46 3.95
C ILE A 21 4.76 -15.93 4.13
N GLU A 22 3.84 -16.73 4.68
CA GLU A 22 4.04 -18.16 5.00
C GLU A 22 5.33 -18.42 5.81
N GLY A 23 5.65 -17.53 6.77
CA GLY A 23 6.84 -17.65 7.63
C GLY A 23 8.17 -17.35 6.93
N LYS A 24 8.15 -16.88 5.68
CA LYS A 24 9.34 -16.36 4.99
C LYS A 24 9.35 -14.84 5.04
N ALA A 25 10.40 -14.29 5.65
CA ALA A 25 10.66 -12.86 5.69
C ALA A 25 11.50 -12.42 4.49
N PHE A 26 11.15 -11.26 3.94
CA PHE A 26 11.84 -10.57 2.87
C PHE A 26 12.21 -9.18 3.38
N THR A 27 13.51 -8.90 3.42
CA THR A 27 14.03 -7.64 3.95
C THR A 27 14.98 -7.02 2.93
N THR A 28 14.73 -5.77 2.59
CA THR A 28 15.49 -5.00 1.60
C THR A 28 15.62 -3.56 2.05
N GLU A 29 16.67 -2.90 1.57
CA GLU A 29 16.86 -1.47 1.78
C GLU A 29 16.22 -0.69 0.62
N ILE A 30 15.53 0.40 0.95
CA ILE A 30 14.95 1.31 -0.03
C ILE A 30 15.47 2.72 0.22
N GLU A 31 15.91 3.37 -0.85
CA GLU A 31 16.31 4.77 -0.82
C GLU A 31 15.11 5.64 -1.17
N ILE A 32 14.77 6.58 -0.28
CA ILE A 32 13.68 7.53 -0.51
C ILE A 32 14.26 8.94 -0.55
N GLU A 33 14.15 9.58 -1.71
CA GLU A 33 14.45 11.00 -1.88
C GLU A 33 13.30 11.84 -1.29
N ASN A 34 13.64 12.88 -0.51
CA ASN A 34 12.68 13.79 0.11
C ASN A 34 11.54 13.05 0.84
N PRO A 35 11.83 12.25 1.88
CA PRO A 35 10.83 11.43 2.55
C PRO A 35 9.69 12.23 3.20
N ASP A 36 9.91 13.52 3.47
CA ASP A 36 8.88 14.43 3.97
C ASP A 36 7.83 14.80 2.91
N ASP A 37 8.12 14.57 1.62
CA ASP A 37 7.14 14.70 0.53
C ASP A 37 6.37 13.38 0.37
N PRO A 38 5.05 13.37 0.65
CA PRO A 38 4.21 12.18 0.52
C PRO A 38 4.27 11.51 -0.84
N GLN A 39 4.38 12.29 -1.92
CA GLN A 39 4.38 11.75 -3.28
C GLN A 39 5.67 11.01 -3.58
N SER A 40 6.81 11.55 -3.17
CA SER A 40 8.14 10.96 -3.35
C SER A 40 8.26 9.67 -2.54
N PHE A 41 7.87 9.71 -1.26
CA PHE A 41 7.77 8.51 -0.41
C PHE A 41 6.92 7.41 -1.06
N ALA A 42 5.69 7.75 -1.46
CA ALA A 42 4.77 6.77 -2.00
C ALA A 42 5.21 6.18 -3.34
N SER A 43 5.89 6.98 -4.15
CA SER A 43 6.39 6.54 -5.45
C SER A 43 7.56 5.56 -5.28
N ALA A 44 8.48 5.84 -4.36
CA ALA A 44 9.61 4.96 -4.06
C ALA A 44 9.14 3.61 -3.50
N VAL A 45 8.25 3.62 -2.51
CA VAL A 45 7.71 2.39 -1.92
C VAL A 45 6.95 1.56 -2.96
N ARG A 46 6.15 2.19 -3.82
CA ARG A 46 5.40 1.48 -4.87
C ARG A 46 6.32 0.86 -5.93
N ALA A 47 7.33 1.59 -6.37
CA ALA A 47 8.32 1.05 -7.30
C ALA A 47 9.02 -0.18 -6.71
N HIS A 48 9.39 -0.11 -5.42
CA HIS A 48 9.98 -1.25 -4.73
C HIS A 48 9.03 -2.45 -4.60
N ILE A 49 7.74 -2.20 -4.33
CA ILE A 49 6.72 -3.25 -4.30
C ILE A 49 6.58 -3.93 -5.66
N ASP A 50 6.49 -3.15 -6.75
CA ASP A 50 6.38 -3.70 -8.09
C ASP A 50 7.60 -4.56 -8.44
N GLU A 51 8.81 -4.15 -8.04
CA GLU A 51 10.04 -4.93 -8.23
C GLU A 51 10.11 -6.20 -7.38
N THR A 52 9.65 -6.14 -6.13
CA THR A 52 9.80 -7.25 -5.17
C THR A 52 8.66 -8.27 -5.25
N SER A 53 7.48 -7.87 -5.74
CA SER A 53 6.28 -8.71 -5.81
C SER A 53 6.53 -10.04 -6.54
N ASP A 54 7.15 -9.96 -7.72
CA ASP A 54 7.42 -11.15 -8.55
C ASP A 54 8.41 -12.09 -7.86
N SER A 55 9.48 -11.53 -7.27
CA SER A 55 10.48 -12.30 -6.53
C SER A 55 9.86 -13.02 -5.34
N ILE A 56 9.04 -12.33 -4.54
CA ILE A 56 8.33 -12.94 -3.41
C ILE A 56 7.49 -14.11 -3.93
N PHE A 57 6.68 -13.86 -4.96
CA PHE A 57 5.75 -14.85 -5.48
C PHE A 57 6.45 -16.10 -6.05
N GLU A 58 7.62 -15.97 -6.66
CA GLU A 58 8.45 -17.11 -7.08
C GLU A 58 8.93 -17.97 -5.90
N HIS A 59 9.28 -17.35 -4.77
CA HIS A 59 9.85 -18.04 -3.62
C HIS A 59 8.82 -18.69 -2.69
N VAL A 60 7.53 -18.31 -2.75
CA VAL A 60 6.48 -18.83 -1.86
C VAL A 60 5.34 -19.58 -2.53
N ARG A 61 5.36 -19.78 -3.86
CA ARG A 61 4.32 -20.58 -4.52
C ARG A 61 4.42 -22.09 -4.22
N PRO A 62 3.28 -22.81 -4.18
CA PRO A 62 1.93 -22.34 -4.51
C PRO A 62 1.18 -21.73 -3.32
N LEU A 63 0.54 -20.57 -3.54
CA LEU A 63 -0.34 -19.91 -2.57
C LEU A 63 -1.80 -20.03 -3.00
N LYS A 64 -2.71 -20.26 -2.04
CA LYS A 64 -4.16 -20.17 -2.28
C LYS A 64 -4.64 -18.74 -2.03
N CYS A 65 -5.69 -18.34 -2.74
CA CYS A 65 -6.35 -17.07 -2.48
C CYS A 65 -6.93 -17.06 -1.07
N GLN A 66 -6.50 -16.12 -0.23
CA GLN A 66 -6.93 -16.06 1.16
C GLN A 66 -8.44 -15.82 1.31
N SER A 67 -9.02 -15.01 0.42
CA SER A 67 -10.44 -14.62 0.54
C SER A 67 -11.41 -15.72 0.14
N CYS A 68 -11.08 -16.52 -0.89
CA CYS A 68 -12.01 -17.55 -1.40
C CYS A 68 -11.57 -18.98 -1.15
N VAL A 69 -10.28 -19.20 -0.84
CA VAL A 69 -9.59 -20.48 -0.64
C VAL A 69 -9.72 -21.52 -1.77
N LYS A 70 -10.48 -21.22 -2.82
CA LYS A 70 -10.84 -22.13 -3.93
C LYS A 70 -9.88 -22.07 -5.11
N ARG A 71 -9.23 -20.92 -5.32
CA ARG A 71 -8.37 -20.65 -6.47
C ARG A 71 -6.94 -20.44 -6.01
N ASP A 72 -5.99 -20.73 -6.90
CA ASP A 72 -4.62 -20.30 -6.70
C ASP A 72 -4.56 -18.77 -6.70
N ALA A 73 -3.72 -18.25 -5.84
CA ALA A 73 -3.37 -16.85 -5.88
C ALA A 73 -2.62 -16.58 -7.19
N THR A 74 -2.93 -15.44 -7.80
CA THR A 74 -2.26 -14.97 -9.01
C THR A 74 -1.58 -13.62 -8.80
N THR A 75 -1.83 -12.98 -7.65
CA THR A 75 -1.26 -11.69 -7.28
C THR A 75 -1.16 -11.58 -5.77
N LEU A 76 -0.23 -10.75 -5.29
CA LEU A 76 -0.10 -10.34 -3.89
C LEU A 76 -0.68 -8.94 -3.77
N LEU A 77 -1.59 -8.75 -2.82
CA LEU A 77 -1.97 -7.41 -2.41
C LEU A 77 -1.04 -6.94 -1.32
N HIS A 78 -0.40 -5.81 -1.58
CA HIS A 78 0.51 -5.13 -0.67
C HIS A 78 -0.25 -4.09 0.15
N HIS A 79 0.01 -4.06 1.44
CA HIS A 79 -0.56 -3.10 2.39
C HIS A 79 0.58 -2.52 3.25
N PRO A 80 1.37 -1.59 2.67
CA PRO A 80 2.57 -1.10 3.32
C PRO A 80 2.21 -0.07 4.39
N MET A 81 2.92 -0.13 5.51
CA MET A 81 2.80 0.75 6.65
C MET A 81 4.14 1.41 6.91
N LEU A 82 4.14 2.75 7.00
CA LEU A 82 5.34 3.50 7.34
C LEU A 82 5.46 3.64 8.86
N PHE A 83 6.62 3.23 9.37
CA PHE A 83 7.09 3.55 10.71
C PHE A 83 8.24 4.54 10.57
N ALA A 84 7.93 5.84 10.53
CA ALA A 84 8.92 6.89 10.40
C ALA A 84 9.61 7.24 11.73
N ASP A 85 8.92 7.04 12.86
CA ASP A 85 9.40 7.41 14.20
C ASP A 85 10.30 6.35 14.86
N VAL A 86 10.67 5.30 14.13
CA VAL A 86 11.56 4.23 14.60
C VAL A 86 12.91 4.33 13.90
N GLU A 87 14.00 3.94 14.56
CA GLU A 87 15.36 3.99 14.00
C GLU A 87 15.88 2.55 13.76
N PRO A 88 16.25 2.17 12.52
CA PRO A 88 16.03 2.93 11.27
C PRO A 88 14.55 2.98 10.89
N PRO A 89 14.12 4.00 10.13
CA PRO A 89 12.74 4.07 9.66
C PRO A 89 12.46 2.87 8.76
N ARG A 90 11.25 2.33 8.83
CA ARG A 90 10.92 1.09 8.12
C ARG A 90 9.52 1.08 7.53
N VAL A 91 9.37 0.36 6.44
CA VAL A 91 8.11 0.05 5.79
C VAL A 91 7.79 -1.41 6.06
N GLU A 92 6.75 -1.68 6.85
CA GLU A 92 6.26 -3.05 7.03
C GLU A 92 5.11 -3.30 6.05
N ASP A 93 5.20 -4.37 5.25
CA ASP A 93 4.19 -4.70 4.25
C ASP A 93 3.46 -5.99 4.59
N ILE A 94 2.13 -5.88 4.71
CA ILE A 94 1.24 -7.01 4.93
C ILE A 94 0.77 -7.53 3.57
N LEU A 95 1.26 -8.71 3.22
CA LEU A 95 0.96 -9.38 1.96
C LEU A 95 -0.30 -10.21 2.06
N SER A 96 -1.12 -10.14 1.01
CA SER A 96 -2.36 -10.90 0.91
C SER A 96 -2.47 -11.61 -0.44
N PRO A 97 -2.26 -12.94 -0.51
CA PRO A 97 -2.39 -13.67 -1.75
C PRO A 97 -3.86 -13.75 -2.20
N VAL A 98 -4.15 -13.26 -3.41
CA VAL A 98 -5.50 -13.28 -3.98
C VAL A 98 -5.52 -13.81 -5.42
N CYS A 99 -6.67 -14.33 -5.83
CA CYS A 99 -6.87 -14.92 -7.17
C CYS A 99 -7.13 -13.89 -8.29
N GLY A 100 -6.94 -12.59 -8.02
CA GLY A 100 -7.14 -11.50 -8.99
C GLY A 100 -8.60 -11.15 -9.31
N LEU A 101 -9.59 -11.88 -8.79
CA LEU A 101 -10.99 -11.50 -8.92
C LEU A 101 -11.29 -10.27 -8.05
N ALA A 102 -11.94 -9.26 -8.63
CA ALA A 102 -12.25 -8.00 -7.98
C ALA A 102 -12.91 -8.17 -6.60
N GLN A 103 -13.83 -9.14 -6.44
CA GLN A 103 -14.47 -9.38 -5.14
C GLN A 103 -13.52 -9.94 -4.08
N CYS A 104 -12.54 -10.76 -4.48
CA CYS A 104 -11.54 -11.30 -3.55
C CYS A 104 -10.53 -10.21 -3.18
N THR A 105 -10.11 -9.41 -4.16
CA THR A 105 -9.27 -8.24 -3.89
C THR A 105 -9.94 -7.28 -2.92
N GLN A 106 -11.22 -6.95 -3.17
CA GLN A 106 -11.98 -6.06 -2.29
C GLN A 106 -12.18 -6.64 -0.89
N ALA A 107 -12.44 -7.96 -0.77
CA ALA A 107 -12.58 -8.61 0.52
C ALA A 107 -11.26 -8.56 1.32
N ALA A 108 -10.15 -8.96 0.71
CA ALA A 108 -8.82 -8.94 1.34
C ALA A 108 -8.42 -7.52 1.78
N SER A 109 -8.61 -6.50 0.93
CA SER A 109 -8.32 -5.12 1.30
C SER A 109 -9.21 -4.63 2.45
N GLY A 110 -10.50 -4.98 2.45
CA GLY A 110 -11.42 -4.60 3.51
C GLY A 110 -11.06 -5.21 4.88
N GLU A 111 -10.62 -6.46 4.90
CA GLU A 111 -10.16 -7.14 6.12
C GLU A 111 -8.95 -6.42 6.75
N ILE A 112 -7.96 -6.04 5.92
CA ILE A 112 -6.77 -5.35 6.37
C ILE A 112 -7.09 -3.93 6.82
N GLU A 113 -7.87 -3.16 6.05
CA GLU A 113 -8.31 -1.82 6.44
C GLU A 113 -9.01 -1.84 7.81
N MET A 114 -9.87 -2.83 8.07
CA MET A 114 -10.54 -2.99 9.37
C MET A 114 -9.58 -3.38 10.49
N ALA A 115 -8.68 -4.32 10.25
CA ALA A 115 -7.70 -4.76 11.24
C ALA A 115 -6.74 -3.64 11.64
N LEU A 116 -6.30 -2.83 10.67
CA LEU A 116 -5.49 -1.64 10.91
C LEU A 116 -6.29 -0.61 11.69
N ALA A 117 -7.49 -0.23 11.24
CA ALA A 117 -8.34 0.72 11.94
C ALA A 117 -8.58 0.34 13.41
N GLN A 118 -8.79 -0.95 13.69
CA GLN A 118 -8.93 -1.47 15.05
C GLN A 118 -7.65 -1.32 15.88
N LYS A 119 -6.47 -1.67 15.32
CA LYS A 119 -5.19 -1.50 16.02
C LYS A 119 -4.93 -0.03 16.36
N HIS A 120 -5.20 0.90 15.44
CA HIS A 120 -5.01 2.34 15.68
C HIS A 120 -5.94 2.89 16.76
N ALA A 121 -7.21 2.47 16.77
CA ALA A 121 -8.15 2.84 17.82
C ALA A 121 -7.67 2.41 19.22
N LEU A 122 -6.92 1.30 19.31
CA LEU A 122 -6.37 0.77 20.57
C LEU A 122 -5.04 1.44 20.97
N SER A 123 -4.23 1.89 20.01
CA SER A 123 -2.91 2.48 20.29
C SER A 123 -2.96 3.97 20.63
N GLY A 124 -4.09 4.66 20.38
CA GLY A 124 -4.20 6.12 20.54
C GLY A 124 -3.32 6.93 19.58
N LEU A 125 -2.53 6.24 18.75
CA LEU A 125 -1.77 6.77 17.64
C LEU A 125 -2.68 6.78 16.42
N ALA A 126 -2.83 7.95 15.79
CA ALA A 126 -3.42 8.00 14.48
C ALA A 126 -2.63 7.05 13.57
N PRO A 127 -3.30 6.27 12.72
CA PRO A 127 -2.61 5.69 11.60
C PRO A 127 -1.93 6.80 10.83
N GLN A 128 -0.61 6.77 10.73
CA GLN A 128 0.03 7.07 9.45
C GLN A 128 -0.01 5.79 8.61
N VAL A 129 -1.17 5.09 8.59
CA VAL A 129 -1.48 4.14 7.51
C VAL A 129 -1.15 4.88 6.23
N GLY A 130 -0.65 4.17 5.22
CA GLY A 130 -0.31 4.73 3.92
C GLY A 130 -1.50 5.35 3.18
N ASP A 131 -2.19 6.34 3.76
CA ASP A 131 -2.96 7.37 3.08
C ASP A 131 -2.07 8.04 2.03
N PHE A 132 -0.77 8.19 2.34
CA PHE A 132 0.23 8.61 1.36
C PHE A 132 0.42 7.61 0.21
N LEU A 133 0.10 6.32 0.37
CA LEU A 133 0.12 5.34 -0.73
C LEU A 133 -1.21 5.28 -1.48
N LEU A 134 -2.30 5.73 -0.86
CA LEU A 134 -3.57 5.90 -1.55
C LEU A 134 -3.42 7.01 -2.58
N GLN A 135 -3.71 6.70 -3.84
CA GLN A 135 -3.60 7.66 -4.93
C GLN A 135 -4.90 7.79 -5.72
N CYS A 136 -5.04 8.91 -6.40
CA CYS A 136 -6.09 9.13 -7.36
C CYS A 136 -5.95 8.13 -8.51
N ASP A 137 -7.00 7.34 -8.79
CA ASP A 137 -7.00 6.36 -9.88
C ASP A 137 -6.91 6.99 -11.28
N ASN A 138 -7.01 8.32 -11.38
CA ASN A 138 -6.87 9.04 -12.64
C ASN A 138 -5.48 9.65 -12.85
N CYS A 139 -4.94 10.32 -11.82
CA CYS A 139 -3.73 11.14 -11.94
C CYS A 139 -2.60 10.73 -10.99
N SER A 140 -2.78 9.67 -10.21
CA SER A 140 -1.80 9.13 -9.27
C SER A 140 -1.34 10.09 -8.17
N LYS A 141 -2.03 11.22 -7.99
CA LYS A 141 -1.80 12.12 -6.85
C LYS A 141 -2.18 11.41 -5.55
N VAL A 142 -1.26 11.38 -4.60
CA VAL A 142 -1.46 10.72 -3.31
C VAL A 142 -2.41 11.51 -2.40
N ALA A 143 -3.06 10.81 -1.46
CA ALA A 143 -3.81 11.47 -0.40
C ALA A 143 -2.84 12.16 0.57
N THR A 144 -3.25 13.31 1.08
CA THR A 144 -2.58 13.96 2.22
C THR A 144 -3.61 14.27 3.29
N ALA A 145 -3.15 14.62 4.48
CA ALA A 145 -4.03 15.04 5.57
C ALA A 145 -4.92 16.24 5.15
N GLU A 146 -4.41 17.18 4.35
CA GLU A 146 -5.17 18.33 3.87
C GLU A 146 -6.03 18.01 2.63
N SER A 147 -5.70 16.95 1.89
CA SER A 147 -6.35 16.60 0.62
C SER A 147 -6.66 15.10 0.56
N PRO A 148 -7.61 14.60 1.37
CA PRO A 148 -8.02 13.20 1.33
C PRO A 148 -8.70 12.87 0.00
N LEU A 149 -8.58 11.61 -0.43
CA LEU A 149 -9.21 11.15 -1.67
C LEU A 149 -10.70 10.85 -1.46
N MET A 150 -11.51 11.25 -2.43
CA MET A 150 -12.93 10.91 -2.50
C MET A 150 -13.12 9.50 -3.03
N GLN A 151 -13.97 8.71 -2.39
CA GLN A 151 -14.37 7.41 -2.92
C GLN A 151 -15.52 7.54 -3.92
N CYS A 152 -15.53 6.66 -4.92
CA CYS A 152 -16.67 6.48 -5.81
C CYS A 152 -17.92 6.15 -4.99
N SER A 153 -18.95 6.99 -5.07
CA SER A 153 -20.18 6.84 -4.26
C SER A 153 -20.93 5.52 -4.50
N ARG A 154 -20.72 4.87 -5.65
CA ARG A 154 -21.36 3.61 -6.01
C ARG A 154 -20.63 2.38 -5.48
N CYS A 155 -19.35 2.22 -5.82
CA CYS A 155 -18.59 1.02 -5.49
C CYS A 155 -17.73 1.16 -4.22
N LYS A 156 -17.41 2.40 -3.83
CA LYS A 156 -16.47 2.76 -2.77
C LYS A 156 -15.04 2.22 -2.95
N SER A 157 -14.75 1.56 -4.08
CA SER A 157 -13.44 0.98 -4.38
C SER A 157 -12.48 1.95 -5.07
N ALA A 158 -12.99 2.76 -6.01
CA ALA A 158 -12.16 3.74 -6.71
C ALA A 158 -12.02 5.05 -5.91
N ARG A 159 -10.83 5.67 -5.96
CA ARG A 159 -10.44 6.87 -5.21
C ARG A 159 -10.01 7.99 -6.16
N TYR A 160 -10.42 9.23 -5.87
CA TYR A 160 -10.17 10.40 -6.72
C TYR A 160 -9.85 11.64 -5.89
N CYS A 161 -8.87 12.43 -6.32
CA CYS A 161 -8.56 13.71 -5.66
C CYS A 161 -9.61 14.78 -5.93
N CYS A 162 -10.42 14.64 -7.00
CA CYS A 162 -11.49 15.56 -7.33
C CYS A 162 -12.51 14.96 -8.31
N GLY A 163 -13.67 15.60 -8.43
CA GLY A 163 -14.72 15.18 -9.38
C GLY A 163 -14.28 15.23 -10.86
N ALA A 164 -13.32 16.08 -11.23
CA ALA A 164 -12.77 16.10 -12.58
C ALA A 164 -11.99 14.81 -12.89
N CYS A 165 -11.19 14.33 -11.94
CA CYS A 165 -10.47 13.05 -12.05
C CYS A 165 -11.43 11.86 -12.12
N GLN A 166 -12.52 11.87 -11.33
CA GLN A 166 -13.54 10.84 -11.43
C GLN A 166 -14.19 10.78 -12.82
N LYS A 167 -14.57 11.94 -13.38
CA LYS A 167 -15.18 12.03 -14.72
C LYS A 167 -14.22 11.58 -15.82
N ALA A 168 -12.93 11.96 -15.72
CA ALA A 168 -11.91 11.57 -16.68
C ALA A 168 -11.61 10.06 -16.65
N HIS A 169 -11.59 9.44 -15.46
CA HIS A 169 -11.36 7.99 -15.32
C HIS A 169 -12.61 7.16 -15.64
N TRP A 170 -13.81 7.74 -15.63
CA TRP A 170 -15.08 7.02 -15.79
C TRP A 170 -15.14 6.03 -16.98
N PRO A 171 -14.65 6.35 -18.19
CA PRO A 171 -14.69 5.40 -19.31
C PRO A 171 -13.99 4.07 -19.01
N LYS A 172 -12.88 4.10 -18.26
CA LYS A 172 -12.15 2.88 -17.84
C LYS A 172 -12.81 2.23 -16.61
N HIS A 173 -13.23 3.04 -15.64
CA HIS A 173 -13.80 2.54 -14.38
C HIS A 173 -15.19 1.89 -14.56
N LYS A 174 -16.03 2.38 -15.48
CA LYS A 174 -17.45 2.00 -15.61
C LYS A 174 -17.67 0.48 -15.70
N ALA A 175 -16.80 -0.24 -16.38
CA ALA A 175 -16.91 -1.70 -16.55
C ALA A 175 -16.71 -2.47 -15.23
N ALA A 176 -15.86 -1.96 -14.34
CA ALA A 176 -15.57 -2.56 -13.04
C ALA A 176 -16.44 -2.00 -11.91
N CYS A 177 -17.16 -0.90 -12.12
CA CYS A 177 -17.96 -0.22 -11.10
C CYS A 177 -19.21 -1.02 -10.71
N ARG A 178 -19.15 -1.70 -9.56
CA ARG A 178 -20.26 -2.50 -8.99
C ARG A 178 -20.69 -1.93 -7.65
N THR A 179 -21.99 -1.91 -7.38
CA THR A 179 -22.53 -1.41 -6.11
C THR A 179 -21.96 -2.25 -4.95
N LYS A 180 -21.41 -1.58 -3.94
CA LYS A 180 -21.06 -2.25 -2.68
C LYS A 180 -22.39 -2.63 -2.00
N VAL A 181 -22.73 -3.93 -2.01
CA VAL A 181 -23.89 -4.46 -1.27
C VAL A 181 -23.56 -4.47 0.21
#